data_AF-A0A5N6Z4M4-F1
#
_entry.id   AF-A0A5N6Z4M4-F1
#
_cell.length_a   1.000
_cell.length_b   1.000
_cell.length_c   1.000
_cell.angle_alpha   90.00
_cell.angle_beta   90.00
_cell.angle_gamma   90.00
#
_symmetry.space_group_name_H-M   'P 1'
#
loop_
_entity.id
_entity.type
_entity.pdbx_description
1 polymer ?
#
loop_
_entity_poly.entity_id
_entity_poly.type
_entity_poly.pdbx_seq_one_letter_code
_entity_poly.pdbx_strand_id
1 'polypeptide(L)'
;MLSSSIWAALFRISQLVPVVVALRTAPGSPCATVCSKQSTNTTGSEIACLDSDFSATSKGSHFQQCIDCELRSAYSDGSSGETDVDWGLYNLRYAFTSCVYGYPEKVNNISTQCTVNCQPLDTALEFDLKTPGANNFYAWCGTTAFADNLITQCEQCYNFTITQTQDPTNSQSQVYMANFLEALRYNCHFRTPTGFAFPITPTRIFSESLLPSSTVDLINPSSTGSSRVKLALVIALPILAFVIILCALTICCFFFIRWRRRVARKHRQSSHLHARWNDTGISTPGHTNWANYHEMYSLGMYQQAYVQQQQQQQQQQQQQQQGVSFANKDGRYHDVGSSKDRTEVTESAAAMPPQNPSPDKEKQKAREYFGEDAKQKQ
;
A
#
# COMPACT_ATOMS: atom_id res chain seq x y z
N MET A 1 28.93 34.74 77.02
CA MET A 1 27.48 34.47 76.90
C MET A 1 27.11 34.84 75.46
N LEU A 2 27.15 33.89 74.50
CA LEU A 2 25.98 33.13 74.00
C LEU A 2 24.83 34.10 73.63
N SER A 3 24.33 34.25 72.39
CA SER A 3 23.99 33.26 71.35
C SER A 3 23.61 34.03 70.07
N SER A 4 24.26 33.82 68.93
CA SER A 4 23.77 33.09 67.74
C SER A 4 22.33 33.37 67.28
N SER A 5 22.17 33.93 66.07
CA SER A 5 21.05 33.76 65.12
C SER A 5 21.40 34.51 63.81
N ILE A 6 22.33 34.03 62.98
CA ILE A 6 22.18 33.02 61.93
C ILE A 6 21.03 33.30 60.94
N TRP A 7 21.41 33.94 59.82
CA TRP A 7 21.00 33.65 58.44
C TRP A 7 19.50 33.46 58.15
N ALA A 8 18.82 34.55 57.80
CA ALA A 8 17.64 34.50 56.95
C ALA A 8 18.07 34.46 55.47
N ALA A 9 18.68 33.35 55.04
CA ALA A 9 18.77 33.06 53.61
C ALA A 9 17.40 32.60 53.14
N LEU A 10 16.67 33.49 52.47
CA LEU A 10 15.45 33.16 51.73
C LEU A 10 15.81 32.18 50.60
N PHE A 11 15.86 30.89 50.90
CA PHE A 11 15.77 29.83 49.91
C PHE A 11 14.35 29.86 49.34
N ARG A 12 14.15 30.66 48.28
CA ARG A 12 13.08 30.45 47.32
C ARG A 12 13.37 29.12 46.61
N ILE A 13 12.97 28.01 47.22
CA ILE A 13 12.82 26.74 46.51
C ILE A 13 11.63 26.95 45.58
N SER A 14 11.89 27.41 44.35
CA SER A 14 10.99 27.16 43.24
C SER A 14 10.88 25.64 43.13
N GLN A 15 9.81 25.08 43.69
CA GLN A 15 9.39 23.75 43.32
C GLN A 15 9.01 23.84 41.84
N LEU A 16 9.95 23.55 40.95
CA LEU A 16 9.59 23.04 39.64
C LEU A 16 8.89 21.72 39.94
N VAL A 17 7.55 21.76 40.01
CA VAL A 17 6.76 20.55 39.80
C VAL A 17 7.19 20.09 38.41
N PRO A 18 7.88 18.94 38.26
CA PRO A 18 8.11 18.42 36.93
C PRO A 18 6.73 18.28 36.32
N VAL A 19 6.46 19.02 35.25
CA VAL A 19 5.30 18.74 34.40
C VAL A 19 5.50 17.27 34.04
N VAL A 20 4.66 16.40 34.60
CA VAL A 20 4.75 14.98 34.34
C VAL A 20 4.26 14.81 32.91
N VAL A 21 5.21 14.89 32.00
CA VAL A 21 5.07 14.57 30.59
C VAL A 21 4.84 13.08 30.54
N ALA A 22 3.67 12.65 30.07
CA ALA A 22 3.34 11.25 30.18
C ALA A 22 2.17 10.83 29.31
N LEU A 23 2.12 9.51 29.13
CA LEU A 23 1.13 8.77 28.40
C LEU A 23 0.26 8.03 29.41
N ARG A 24 -1.04 7.96 29.14
CA ARG A 24 -2.00 7.37 30.05
C ARG A 24 -1.90 5.85 30.00
N THR A 25 -1.98 5.19 31.16
CA THR A 25 -1.87 3.73 31.34
C THR A 25 -2.99 3.22 32.25
N ALA A 26 -3.23 1.91 32.28
CA ALA A 26 -4.21 1.32 33.19
C ALA A 26 -3.77 1.52 34.65
N PRO A 27 -4.72 1.73 35.60
CA PRO A 27 -4.40 1.80 37.02
C PRO A 27 -3.65 0.55 37.49
N GLY A 28 -2.47 0.74 38.10
CA GLY A 28 -1.62 -0.36 38.57
C GLY A 28 -0.82 -1.10 37.47
N SER A 29 -0.86 -0.61 36.23
CA SER A 29 -0.18 -1.21 35.10
C SER A 29 1.34 -1.39 35.32
N PRO A 30 1.93 -2.53 34.91
CA PRO A 30 3.37 -2.70 34.87
C PRO A 30 4.05 -1.73 33.87
N CYS A 31 3.30 -1.22 32.88
CA CYS A 31 3.80 -0.27 31.89
C CYS A 31 3.84 1.16 32.41
N ALA A 32 3.24 1.45 33.56
CA ALA A 32 3.23 2.79 34.15
C ALA A 32 4.64 3.37 34.36
N THR A 33 5.65 2.53 34.63
CA THR A 33 7.04 3.02 34.77
C THR A 33 7.70 3.35 33.43
N VAL A 34 7.25 2.72 32.34
CA VAL A 34 7.75 2.95 30.97
C VAL A 34 7.09 4.17 30.36
N CYS A 35 5.77 4.33 30.53
CA CYS A 35 4.95 5.40 29.97
C CYS A 35 5.01 6.74 30.73
N SER A 36 6.04 6.89 31.58
CA SER A 36 6.18 7.92 32.61
C SER A 36 5.25 7.72 33.81
N LYS A 37 5.90 7.37 34.94
CA LYS A 37 5.31 7.01 36.24
C LYS A 37 3.99 7.73 36.53
N GLN A 38 2.89 6.98 36.42
CA GLN A 38 1.57 7.30 36.95
C GLN A 38 1.03 8.68 36.55
N SER A 39 1.02 9.00 35.25
CA SER A 39 0.24 10.13 34.78
C SER A 39 -1.22 9.80 34.59
N THR A 40 -2.05 10.78 34.93
CA THR A 40 -3.49 10.74 34.73
C THR A 40 -3.90 11.12 33.31
N ASN A 41 -3.02 11.75 32.52
CA ASN A 41 -3.35 12.28 31.19
C ASN A 41 -2.22 12.06 30.18
N THR A 42 -2.63 11.82 28.93
CA THR A 42 -1.76 11.96 27.76
C THR A 42 -1.65 13.44 27.39
N THR A 43 -0.43 13.91 27.15
CA THR A 43 -0.16 15.33 26.85
C THR A 43 0.46 15.50 25.48
N GLY A 44 0.19 16.62 24.80
CA GLY A 44 0.74 16.88 23.47
C GLY A 44 2.28 16.91 23.42
N SER A 45 2.93 17.22 24.54
CA SER A 45 4.39 17.23 24.68
C SER A 45 5.07 15.89 24.45
N GLU A 46 4.36 14.77 24.66
CA GLU A 46 4.87 13.41 24.40
C GLU A 46 4.67 12.94 22.95
N ILE A 47 3.99 13.72 22.12
CA ILE A 47 3.59 13.28 20.79
C ILE A 47 4.65 13.68 19.75
N ALA A 48 5.07 12.68 18.97
CA ALA A 48 5.82 12.83 17.74
C ALA A 48 4.89 12.56 16.55
N CYS A 49 5.16 13.20 15.41
CA CYS A 49 4.25 13.16 14.25
C CYS A 49 4.93 12.88 12.92
N LEU A 50 6.24 13.11 12.82
CA LEU A 50 7.05 12.64 11.70
C LEU A 50 7.57 11.25 12.02
N ASP A 51 7.64 10.39 11.01
CA ASP A 51 8.12 9.02 11.17
C ASP A 51 9.54 9.00 11.74
N SER A 52 10.40 9.92 11.29
CA SER A 52 11.78 10.08 11.77
C SER A 52 11.86 10.46 13.25
N ASP A 53 10.93 11.28 13.75
CA ASP A 53 10.95 11.78 15.13
C ASP A 53 10.77 10.65 16.15
N PHE A 54 10.05 9.58 15.78
CA PHE A 54 9.81 8.44 16.66
C PHE A 54 11.09 7.72 17.06
N SER A 55 12.11 7.71 16.21
CA SER A 55 13.42 7.11 16.54
C SER A 55 14.48 8.15 16.90
N ALA A 56 14.40 9.35 16.32
CA ALA A 56 15.42 10.39 16.47
C ALA A 56 15.25 11.25 17.74
N THR A 57 14.04 11.36 18.29
CA THR A 57 13.76 12.21 19.46
C THR A 57 13.50 11.40 20.71
N SER A 58 13.82 11.97 21.88
CA SER A 58 13.55 11.34 23.17
C SER A 58 12.05 11.09 23.39
N LYS A 59 11.20 12.09 23.09
CA LYS A 59 9.74 11.96 23.19
C LYS A 59 9.18 10.88 22.26
N GLY A 60 9.68 10.82 21.03
CA GLY A 60 9.24 9.83 20.05
C GLY A 60 9.62 8.41 20.46
N SER A 61 10.86 8.23 20.91
CA SER A 61 11.33 6.91 21.37
C SER A 61 10.61 6.48 22.65
N HIS A 62 10.35 7.41 23.57
CA HIS A 62 9.57 7.15 24.77
C HIS A 62 8.12 6.77 24.44
N PHE A 63 7.48 7.46 23.49
CA PHE A 63 6.17 7.09 22.97
C PHE A 63 6.15 5.66 22.39
N GLN A 64 7.13 5.31 21.55
CA GLN A 64 7.26 3.96 21.00
C GLN A 64 7.41 2.90 22.10
N GLN A 65 8.25 3.16 23.11
CA GLN A 65 8.48 2.23 24.21
C GLN A 65 7.22 2.03 25.08
N CYS A 66 6.47 3.11 25.33
CA CYS A 66 5.21 3.03 26.05
C CYS A 66 4.19 2.18 25.29
N ILE A 67 3.92 2.53 24.03
CA ILE A 67 3.00 1.77 23.17
C ILE A 67 3.45 0.32 23.05
N ASP A 68 4.76 0.06 22.96
CA ASP A 68 5.26 -1.32 22.88
C ASP A 68 4.98 -2.12 24.15
N CYS A 69 5.14 -1.50 25.32
CA CYS A 69 4.78 -2.12 26.59
C CYS A 69 3.27 -2.38 26.67
N GLU A 70 2.45 -1.35 26.42
CA GLU A 70 1.00 -1.41 26.59
C GLU A 70 0.35 -2.45 25.67
N LEU A 71 0.69 -2.43 24.38
CA LEU A 71 0.10 -3.35 23.40
C LEU A 71 0.58 -4.80 23.57
N ARG A 72 1.71 -5.04 24.23
CA ARG A 72 2.16 -6.41 24.55
C ARG A 72 1.69 -6.91 25.92
N SER A 73 1.22 -6.00 26.77
CA SER A 73 0.80 -6.32 28.11
C SER A 73 -0.54 -7.06 28.11
N ALA A 74 -0.62 -8.10 28.93
CA ALA A 74 -1.87 -8.81 29.23
C ALA A 74 -2.57 -8.23 30.46
N TYR A 75 -2.14 -7.07 30.95
CA TYR A 75 -2.67 -6.49 32.19
C TYR A 75 -4.07 -5.89 31.99
N SER A 76 -4.91 -6.16 32.97
CA SER A 76 -6.23 -5.55 33.11
C SER A 76 -6.48 -5.20 34.57
N ASP A 77 -6.96 -4.01 34.83
CA ASP A 77 -7.43 -3.63 36.15
C ASP A 77 -8.81 -4.22 36.42
N GLY A 78 -8.90 -5.10 37.40
CA GLY A 78 -10.16 -5.76 37.77
C GLY A 78 -11.21 -4.81 38.38
N SER A 79 -10.81 -3.61 38.81
CA SER A 79 -11.74 -2.64 39.44
C SER A 79 -12.42 -1.71 38.44
N SER A 80 -11.66 -1.13 37.50
CA SER A 80 -12.17 -0.24 36.45
C SER A 80 -12.56 -0.97 35.17
N GLY A 81 -12.03 -2.17 34.93
CA GLY A 81 -12.17 -2.88 33.66
C GLY A 81 -11.28 -2.32 32.55
N GLU A 82 -10.37 -1.39 32.86
CA GLU A 82 -9.41 -0.83 31.91
C GLU A 82 -8.26 -1.80 31.66
N THR A 83 -7.78 -1.85 30.41
CA THR A 83 -6.66 -2.69 30.01
C THR A 83 -5.51 -1.87 29.45
N ASP A 84 -4.29 -2.39 29.53
CA ASP A 84 -3.14 -1.74 28.91
C ASP A 84 -3.31 -1.61 27.40
N VAL A 85 -3.90 -2.61 26.74
CA VAL A 85 -4.18 -2.55 25.29
C VAL A 85 -5.11 -1.39 24.95
N ASP A 86 -6.13 -1.13 25.77
CA ASP A 86 -7.06 -0.01 25.54
C ASP A 86 -6.38 1.34 25.66
N TRP A 87 -5.47 1.48 26.64
CA TRP A 87 -4.69 2.68 26.82
C TRP A 87 -3.65 2.87 25.71
N GLY A 88 -3.00 1.80 25.24
CA GLY A 88 -2.11 1.84 24.08
C GLY A 88 -2.82 2.29 22.81
N LEU A 89 -4.00 1.74 22.52
CA LEU A 89 -4.81 2.17 21.38
C LEU A 89 -5.32 3.61 21.55
N TYR A 90 -5.72 3.99 22.77
CA TYR A 90 -6.07 5.38 23.08
C TYR A 90 -4.90 6.35 22.81
N ASN A 91 -3.68 5.98 23.22
CA ASN A 91 -2.48 6.80 23.02
C ASN A 91 -2.16 6.95 21.52
N LEU A 92 -2.34 5.90 20.71
CA LEU A 92 -2.25 5.98 19.24
C LEU A 92 -3.31 6.92 18.65
N ARG A 93 -4.56 6.82 19.11
CA ARG A 93 -5.66 7.71 18.69
C ARG A 93 -5.39 9.17 19.06
N TYR A 94 -4.89 9.41 20.27
CA TYR A 94 -4.51 10.74 20.75
C TYR A 94 -3.39 11.32 19.89
N ALA A 95 -2.36 10.52 19.58
CA ALA A 95 -1.27 10.94 18.72
C ALA A 95 -1.78 11.31 17.32
N PHE A 96 -2.58 10.45 16.70
CA PHE A 96 -3.17 10.70 15.39
C PHE A 96 -3.95 12.02 15.36
N THR A 97 -4.91 12.19 16.27
CA THR A 97 -5.75 13.41 16.31
C THR A 97 -4.95 14.68 16.59
N SER A 98 -3.93 14.60 17.46
CA SER A 98 -3.06 15.75 17.76
C SER A 98 -2.18 16.12 16.57
N CYS A 99 -1.69 15.12 15.81
CA CYS A 99 -0.84 15.32 14.64
C CYS A 99 -1.62 15.77 13.40
N VAL A 100 -2.83 15.23 13.19
CA VAL A 100 -3.62 15.43 11.96
C VAL A 100 -4.59 16.60 12.09
N TYR A 101 -5.35 16.68 13.19
CA TYR A 101 -6.40 17.68 13.40
C TYR A 101 -5.96 18.80 14.37
N GLY A 102 -4.89 18.58 15.14
CA GLY A 102 -4.49 19.50 16.20
C GLY A 102 -5.42 19.47 17.41
N TYR A 103 -6.09 18.35 17.64
CA TYR A 103 -7.01 18.13 18.77
C TYR A 103 -6.52 16.95 19.64
N PRO A 104 -6.57 17.04 20.98
CA PRO A 104 -7.09 18.16 21.78
C PRO A 104 -6.12 19.34 21.86
N GLU A 105 -4.86 19.14 21.44
CA GLU A 105 -3.82 20.15 21.39
C GLU A 105 -3.00 19.98 20.11
N LYS A 106 -2.56 21.11 19.53
CA LYS A 106 -1.73 21.11 18.34
C LYS A 106 -0.26 20.91 18.73
N VAL A 107 0.34 19.82 18.25
CA VAL A 107 1.71 19.41 18.65
C VAL A 107 2.79 19.71 17.61
N ASN A 108 2.38 20.06 16.38
CA ASN A 108 3.27 20.43 15.28
C ASN A 108 2.57 21.45 14.36
N ASN A 109 3.29 21.96 13.36
CA ASN A 109 2.71 22.79 12.28
C ASN A 109 2.89 22.13 10.90
N ILE A 110 2.76 20.81 10.83
CA ILE A 110 2.90 20.06 9.58
C ILE A 110 1.61 20.26 8.77
N SER A 111 1.77 20.74 7.54
CA SER A 111 0.66 20.94 6.62
C SER A 111 0.77 19.91 5.51
N THR A 112 -0.11 18.91 5.53
CA THR A 112 -0.22 17.91 4.47
C THR A 112 -1.61 17.98 3.83
N GLN A 113 -1.69 17.70 2.53
CA GLN A 113 -2.96 17.55 1.82
C GLN A 113 -3.83 16.43 2.47
N CYS A 114 -3.20 15.51 3.20
CA CYS A 114 -3.89 14.40 3.85
C CYS A 114 -4.78 14.80 5.01
N THR A 115 -4.53 15.93 5.67
CA THR A 115 -5.41 16.43 6.74
C THR A 115 -6.84 16.57 6.23
N VAL A 116 -7.02 17.12 5.02
CA VAL A 116 -8.35 17.29 4.40
C VAL A 116 -8.98 15.94 4.04
N ASN A 117 -8.19 15.02 3.47
CA ASN A 117 -8.67 13.68 3.12
C ASN A 117 -9.11 12.86 4.34
N CYS A 118 -8.48 13.10 5.49
CA CYS A 118 -8.80 12.44 6.75
C CYS A 118 -9.88 13.18 7.56
N GLN A 119 -10.25 14.40 7.17
CA GLN A 119 -11.20 15.21 7.94
C GLN A 119 -12.52 14.51 8.26
N PRO A 120 -13.14 13.70 7.38
CA PRO A 120 -14.40 13.01 7.70
C PRO A 120 -14.36 12.08 8.92
N LEU A 121 -13.16 11.72 9.40
CA LEU A 121 -12.96 10.86 10.57
C LEU A 121 -12.89 11.63 11.90
N ASP A 122 -12.82 12.96 11.87
CA ASP A 122 -12.59 13.83 13.04
C ASP A 122 -13.60 13.57 14.16
N THR A 123 -14.90 13.62 13.87
CA THR A 123 -15.97 13.46 14.85
C THR A 123 -15.93 12.12 15.57
N ALA A 124 -15.51 11.04 14.90
CA ALA A 124 -15.33 9.74 15.54
C ALA A 124 -14.03 9.70 16.37
N LEU A 125 -12.92 10.17 15.80
CA LEU A 125 -11.61 10.10 16.43
C LEU A 125 -11.43 11.10 17.59
N GLU A 126 -12.22 12.17 17.66
CA GLU A 126 -12.20 13.14 18.75
C GLU A 126 -13.20 12.81 19.88
N PHE A 127 -14.16 11.92 19.63
CA PHE A 127 -15.23 11.54 20.56
C PHE A 127 -14.70 11.11 21.93
N ASP A 128 -15.05 11.82 23.00
CA ASP A 128 -14.61 11.56 24.37
C ASP A 128 -13.08 11.48 24.57
N LEU A 129 -12.28 12.03 23.66
CA LEU A 129 -10.81 11.93 23.73
C LEU A 129 -10.23 12.63 24.98
N LYS A 130 -10.91 13.68 25.47
CA LYS A 130 -10.55 14.42 26.70
C LYS A 130 -11.06 13.75 27.98
N THR A 131 -12.03 12.86 27.87
CA THR A 131 -12.66 12.17 29.01
C THR A 131 -12.72 10.67 28.73
N PRO A 132 -11.57 10.01 28.48
CA PRO A 132 -11.54 8.58 28.18
C PRO A 132 -11.80 7.75 29.45
N GLY A 133 -12.37 6.56 29.25
CA GLY A 133 -12.50 5.52 30.26
C GLY A 133 -13.05 4.21 29.68
N ALA A 134 -13.12 3.18 30.52
CA ALA A 134 -13.54 1.83 30.13
C ALA A 134 -14.85 1.76 29.32
N ASN A 135 -15.77 2.69 29.55
CA ASN A 135 -17.09 2.71 28.89
C ASN A 135 -17.10 3.33 27.49
N ASN A 136 -16.07 4.10 27.10
CA ASN A 136 -16.10 4.89 25.86
C ASN A 136 -14.89 4.69 24.93
N PHE A 137 -13.95 3.79 25.27
CA PHE A 137 -12.81 3.47 24.41
C PHE A 137 -13.18 3.11 22.97
N TYR A 138 -14.38 2.57 22.75
CA TYR A 138 -14.85 2.09 21.45
C TYR A 138 -16.22 2.64 21.06
N ALA A 139 -16.76 3.62 21.79
CA ALA A 139 -18.11 4.14 21.53
C ALA A 139 -18.28 4.76 20.13
N TRP A 140 -17.16 5.10 19.49
CA TRP A 140 -17.07 5.66 18.14
C TRP A 140 -16.85 4.60 17.05
N CYS A 141 -16.52 3.35 17.42
CA CYS A 141 -16.44 2.23 16.49
C CYS A 141 -17.81 1.95 15.88
N GLY A 142 -17.87 1.69 14.57
CA GLY A 142 -19.11 1.38 13.86
C GLY A 142 -20.01 2.58 13.56
N THR A 143 -19.60 3.80 13.93
CA THR A 143 -20.26 5.03 13.45
C THR A 143 -19.98 5.23 11.97
N THR A 144 -20.87 5.94 11.26
CA THR A 144 -20.64 6.29 9.84
C THR A 144 -19.44 7.22 9.65
N ALA A 145 -19.06 7.96 10.70
CA ALA A 145 -17.87 8.80 10.74
C ALA A 145 -16.57 7.99 10.87
N PHE A 146 -16.63 6.70 11.27
CA PHE A 146 -15.49 5.79 11.30
C PHE A 146 -15.66 4.62 10.32
N ALA A 147 -16.13 4.93 9.11
CA ALA A 147 -16.36 3.92 8.08
C ALA A 147 -15.07 3.50 7.37
N ASP A 148 -14.97 2.21 7.05
CA ASP A 148 -13.83 1.57 6.37
C ASP A 148 -13.35 2.30 5.11
N ASN A 149 -14.27 2.79 4.29
CA ASN A 149 -13.94 3.51 3.06
C ASN A 149 -13.31 4.89 3.33
N LEU A 150 -13.67 5.55 4.44
CA LEU A 150 -13.08 6.83 4.85
C LEU A 150 -11.68 6.58 5.42
N ILE A 151 -11.53 5.52 6.22
CA ILE A 151 -10.24 5.09 6.77
C ILE A 151 -9.25 4.77 5.65
N THR A 152 -9.64 3.93 4.69
CA THR A 152 -8.76 3.57 3.57
C THR A 152 -8.36 4.77 2.70
N GLN A 153 -9.24 5.76 2.52
CA GLN A 153 -8.87 7.00 1.81
C GLN A 153 -7.82 7.81 2.58
N CYS A 154 -7.97 7.91 3.90
CA CYS A 154 -7.02 8.60 4.77
C CYS A 154 -5.65 7.89 4.79
N GLU A 155 -5.64 6.57 5.00
CA GLU A 155 -4.44 5.73 5.01
C GLU A 155 -3.66 5.81 3.70
N GLN A 156 -4.36 5.73 2.56
CA GLN A 156 -3.73 5.86 1.24
C GLN A 156 -3.04 7.20 1.07
N CYS A 157 -3.65 8.29 1.55
CA CYS A 157 -3.00 9.60 1.48
C CYS A 157 -1.71 9.62 2.30
N TYR A 158 -1.76 9.19 3.55
CA TYR A 158 -0.59 9.17 4.44
C TYR A 158 0.51 8.23 3.92
N ASN A 159 0.15 7.12 3.28
CA ASN A 159 1.11 6.23 2.62
C ASN A 159 1.90 6.93 1.49
N PHE A 160 1.33 7.92 0.79
CA PHE A 160 2.05 8.68 -0.24
C PHE A 160 3.02 9.72 0.32
N THR A 161 2.97 10.02 1.63
CA THR A 161 3.87 11.02 2.25
C THR A 161 5.34 10.61 2.17
N ILE A 162 5.64 9.31 2.14
CA ILE A 162 6.99 8.79 1.92
C ILE A 162 7.59 9.23 0.57
N THR A 163 6.74 9.48 -0.44
CA THR A 163 7.16 9.88 -1.79
C THR A 163 7.15 11.39 -2.02
N GLN A 164 6.51 12.15 -1.13
CA GLN A 164 6.40 13.61 -1.23
C GLN A 164 7.62 14.36 -0.68
N THR A 165 8.64 13.64 -0.19
CA THR A 165 9.91 14.22 0.23
C THR A 165 10.71 14.68 -0.99
N GLN A 166 10.36 15.85 -1.54
CA GLN A 166 11.17 16.55 -2.56
C GLN A 166 12.46 17.14 -1.98
N ASP A 167 12.61 17.15 -0.64
CA ASP A 167 13.79 17.59 0.06
C ASP A 167 14.49 16.40 0.77
N PRO A 168 15.68 15.97 0.32
CA PRO A 168 16.45 14.91 0.96
C PRO A 168 17.00 15.29 2.35
N THR A 169 16.87 16.55 2.77
CA THR A 169 17.32 17.05 4.08
C THR A 169 16.18 17.17 5.10
N ASN A 170 14.93 17.01 4.69
CA ASN A 170 13.75 17.17 5.54
C ASN A 170 12.72 16.07 5.24
N SER A 171 12.93 14.89 5.82
CA SER A 171 12.03 13.74 5.70
C SER A 171 10.71 14.01 6.45
N GLN A 172 9.73 14.58 5.74
CA GLN A 172 8.39 14.87 6.27
C GLN A 172 7.43 13.67 6.14
N SER A 173 7.96 12.44 6.15
CA SER A 173 7.13 11.23 6.07
C SER A 173 6.26 11.09 7.32
N GLN A 174 5.01 10.70 7.12
CA GLN A 174 4.00 10.49 8.17
C GLN A 174 3.20 9.20 7.95
N VAL A 175 3.84 8.16 7.41
CA VAL A 175 3.21 6.87 7.13
C VAL A 175 2.70 6.21 8.41
N TYR A 176 3.32 6.47 9.56
CA TYR A 176 2.89 5.87 10.84
C TYR A 176 1.47 6.29 11.20
N MET A 177 1.00 7.48 10.77
CA MET A 177 -0.38 7.92 10.98
C MET A 177 -1.39 6.96 10.31
N ALA A 178 -1.06 6.42 9.14
CA ALA A 178 -1.90 5.41 8.48
C ALA A 178 -1.95 4.12 9.30
N ASN A 179 -0.81 3.68 9.83
CA ASN A 179 -0.73 2.46 10.64
C ASN A 179 -1.42 2.61 12.00
N PHE A 180 -1.41 3.81 12.60
CA PHE A 180 -2.16 4.09 13.82
C PHE A 180 -3.66 3.93 13.56
N LEU A 181 -4.13 4.48 12.44
CA LEU A 181 -5.53 4.40 12.04
C LEU A 181 -5.95 2.95 11.72
N GLU A 182 -5.11 2.17 11.04
CA GLU A 182 -5.40 0.76 10.76
C GLU A 182 -5.37 -0.09 12.05
N ALA A 183 -4.51 0.21 13.03
CA ALA A 183 -4.53 -0.46 14.33
C ALA A 183 -5.84 -0.18 15.10
N LEU A 184 -6.34 1.05 15.04
CA LEU A 184 -7.65 1.42 15.60
C LEU A 184 -8.79 0.71 14.89
N ARG A 185 -8.77 0.70 13.55
CA ARG A 185 -9.72 -0.02 12.71
C ARG A 185 -9.75 -1.52 13.03
N TYR A 186 -8.57 -2.14 13.15
CA TYR A 186 -8.45 -3.53 13.53
C TYR A 186 -9.20 -3.82 14.82
N ASN A 187 -8.96 -3.04 15.88
CA ASN A 187 -9.57 -3.29 17.17
C ASN A 187 -11.07 -3.00 17.20
N CYS A 188 -11.58 -2.09 16.35
CA CYS A 188 -13.01 -1.90 16.17
C CYS A 188 -13.70 -3.13 15.53
N HIS A 189 -13.04 -3.82 14.61
CA HIS A 189 -13.56 -5.05 13.98
C HIS A 189 -13.35 -6.30 14.82
N PHE A 190 -12.14 -6.45 15.35
CA PHE A 190 -11.67 -7.63 16.08
C PHE A 190 -11.14 -7.18 17.44
N ARG A 191 -12.07 -7.03 18.37
CA ARG A 191 -11.74 -6.54 19.71
C ARG A 191 -10.81 -7.50 20.42
N THR A 192 -9.72 -6.95 20.95
CA THR A 192 -8.79 -7.73 21.78
C THR A 192 -9.47 -8.10 23.09
N PRO A 193 -9.59 -9.39 23.44
CA PRO A 193 -10.16 -9.80 24.70
C PRO A 193 -9.29 -9.34 25.88
N THR A 194 -9.93 -9.08 27.01
CA THR A 194 -9.22 -8.77 28.26
C THR A 194 -8.23 -9.87 28.61
N GLY A 195 -7.00 -9.50 28.98
CA GLY A 195 -5.94 -10.45 29.32
C GLY A 195 -5.10 -10.94 28.13
N PHE A 196 -5.32 -10.41 26.93
CA PHE A 196 -4.53 -10.74 25.74
C PHE A 196 -3.76 -9.52 25.24
N ALA A 197 -2.57 -9.77 24.71
CA ALA A 197 -1.80 -8.78 23.98
C ALA A 197 -2.49 -8.41 22.65
N PHE A 198 -2.25 -7.20 22.18
CA PHE A 198 -2.73 -6.74 20.88
C PHE A 198 -2.08 -7.56 19.75
N PRO A 199 -2.84 -8.04 18.75
CA PRO A 199 -2.31 -8.95 17.72
C PRO A 199 -1.33 -8.29 16.75
N ILE A 200 -1.45 -6.98 16.52
CA ILE A 200 -0.56 -6.24 15.64
C ILE A 200 0.63 -5.75 16.47
N THR A 201 1.82 -6.21 16.11
CA THR A 201 3.01 -5.84 16.88
C THR A 201 3.34 -4.35 16.73
N PRO A 202 3.82 -3.69 17.78
CA PRO A 202 4.27 -2.29 17.74
C PRO A 202 5.31 -2.02 16.65
N THR A 203 6.21 -2.98 16.40
CA THR A 203 7.19 -2.92 15.30
C THR A 203 6.58 -2.81 13.91
N ARG A 204 5.36 -3.32 13.72
CA ARG A 204 4.60 -3.21 12.48
C ARG A 204 3.82 -1.89 12.40
N ILE A 205 3.38 -1.37 13.55
CA ILE A 205 2.71 -0.07 13.65
C ILE A 205 3.70 1.06 13.34
N PHE A 206 4.89 1.02 13.94
CA PHE A 206 5.99 1.96 13.70
C PHE A 206 6.89 1.50 12.55
N SER A 207 6.29 1.25 11.38
CA SER A 207 6.98 0.87 10.15
C SER A 207 6.53 1.77 9.01
N GLU A 208 7.43 2.03 8.06
CA GLU A 208 7.10 2.75 6.82
C GLU A 208 6.31 1.88 5.82
N SER A 209 6.01 0.63 6.19
CA SER A 209 5.13 -0.27 5.43
C SER A 209 3.71 -0.18 5.96
N LEU A 210 2.75 0.06 5.06
CA LEU A 210 1.34 0.10 5.40
C LEU A 210 0.85 -1.26 5.93
N LEU A 211 0.13 -1.23 7.04
CA LEU A 211 -0.57 -2.41 7.56
C LEU A 211 -1.64 -2.90 6.56
N PRO A 212 -1.83 -4.24 6.43
CA PRO A 212 -2.89 -4.77 5.61
C PRO A 212 -4.25 -4.43 6.23
N SER A 213 -5.23 -4.11 5.38
CA SER A 213 -6.59 -3.85 5.83
C SER A 213 -7.17 -5.00 6.65
N SER A 214 -7.73 -4.66 7.82
CA SER A 214 -8.30 -5.56 8.83
C SER A 214 -9.52 -6.32 8.34
N THR A 215 -9.26 -7.35 7.55
CA THR A 215 -10.28 -8.21 6.94
C THR A 215 -10.38 -9.59 7.61
N VAL A 216 -9.45 -9.90 8.51
CA VAL A 216 -9.33 -11.20 9.18
C VAL A 216 -8.98 -10.97 10.65
N ASP A 217 -9.61 -11.75 11.53
CA ASP A 217 -9.26 -11.85 12.94
C ASP A 217 -7.90 -12.54 13.10
N LEU A 218 -6.90 -11.84 13.63
CA LEU A 218 -5.57 -12.41 13.90
C LEU A 218 -5.52 -13.23 15.20
N ILE A 219 -6.49 -13.08 16.12
CA ILE A 219 -6.58 -13.83 17.38
C ILE A 219 -7.20 -15.19 17.11
N ASN A 220 -8.34 -15.19 16.42
CA ASN A 220 -9.05 -16.39 16.02
C ASN A 220 -9.20 -16.38 14.50
N PRO A 221 -8.16 -16.79 13.75
CA PRO A 221 -8.27 -16.95 12.31
C PRO A 221 -9.30 -18.03 12.05
N SER A 222 -10.55 -17.60 11.88
CA SER A 222 -11.62 -18.48 11.44
C SER A 222 -11.14 -19.12 10.15
N SER A 223 -11.34 -20.42 9.99
CA SER A 223 -11.03 -21.18 8.78
C SER A 223 -11.83 -20.73 7.54
N THR A 224 -12.38 -19.52 7.55
CA THR A 224 -13.00 -18.77 6.46
C THR A 224 -12.01 -18.23 5.42
N GLY A 225 -10.77 -18.72 5.42
CA GLY A 225 -9.86 -18.70 4.25
C GLY A 225 -10.38 -19.43 3.00
N SER A 226 -11.67 -19.81 2.96
CA SER A 226 -12.35 -20.35 1.79
C SER A 226 -12.96 -19.26 0.87
N SER A 227 -12.99 -17.98 1.27
CA SER A 227 -13.57 -16.93 0.39
C SER A 227 -12.58 -16.42 -0.68
N ARG A 228 -11.28 -16.28 -0.34
CA ARG A 228 -10.27 -15.77 -1.28
C ARG A 228 -9.89 -16.81 -2.36
N VAL A 229 -9.97 -18.10 -2.03
CA VAL A 229 -9.76 -19.20 -3.00
C VAL A 229 -10.90 -19.27 -4.03
N LYS A 230 -12.11 -18.77 -3.71
CA LYS A 230 -13.25 -18.82 -4.62
C LYS A 230 -13.20 -17.79 -5.75
N LEU A 231 -12.48 -16.68 -5.63
CA LEU A 231 -12.33 -15.75 -6.77
C LEU A 231 -11.24 -16.19 -7.75
N ALA A 232 -10.10 -16.70 -7.27
CA ALA A 232 -9.05 -17.24 -8.14
C ALA A 232 -9.50 -18.49 -8.91
N LEU A 233 -10.31 -19.35 -8.28
CA LEU A 233 -10.81 -20.59 -8.88
C LEU A 233 -11.98 -20.35 -9.85
N VAL A 234 -12.71 -19.23 -9.72
CA VAL A 234 -13.80 -18.83 -10.65
C VAL A 234 -13.27 -18.24 -11.96
N ILE A 235 -12.08 -17.65 -11.99
CA ILE A 235 -11.47 -17.12 -13.23
C ILE A 235 -10.62 -18.18 -13.95
N ALA A 236 -9.99 -19.11 -13.23
CA ALA A 236 -9.17 -20.17 -13.82
C ALA A 236 -9.99 -21.30 -14.48
N LEU A 237 -11.16 -21.64 -13.93
CA LEU A 237 -12.04 -22.69 -14.48
C LEU A 237 -12.57 -22.42 -15.91
N PRO A 238 -13.08 -21.22 -16.26
CA PRO A 238 -13.58 -20.98 -17.62
C PRO A 238 -12.45 -20.98 -18.64
N ILE A 239 -11.25 -20.51 -18.28
CA ILE A 239 -10.09 -20.50 -19.18
C ILE A 239 -9.62 -21.93 -19.47
N LEU A 240 -9.49 -22.77 -18.44
CA LEU A 240 -9.08 -24.16 -18.62
C LEU A 240 -10.14 -24.97 -19.39
N ALA A 241 -11.43 -24.77 -19.09
CA ALA A 241 -12.52 -25.42 -19.81
C ALA A 241 -12.56 -25.01 -21.29
N PHE A 242 -12.35 -23.72 -21.59
CA PHE A 242 -12.30 -23.22 -22.96
C PHE A 242 -11.12 -23.82 -23.75
N VAL A 243 -9.93 -23.91 -23.14
CA VAL A 243 -8.76 -24.54 -23.76
C VAL A 243 -9.01 -26.02 -24.07
N ILE A 244 -9.60 -26.76 -23.14
CA ILE A 244 -9.94 -28.18 -23.34
C ILE A 244 -10.95 -28.35 -24.49
N ILE A 245 -11.97 -27.48 -24.57
CA ILE A 245 -12.94 -27.50 -25.66
C ILE A 245 -12.27 -27.22 -27.01
N LEU A 246 -11.38 -26.23 -27.10
CA LEU A 246 -10.64 -25.95 -28.33
C LEU A 246 -9.74 -27.11 -28.74
N CYS A 247 -9.05 -27.75 -27.80
CA CYS A 247 -8.26 -28.95 -28.07
C CYS A 247 -9.14 -30.12 -28.54
N ALA A 248 -10.29 -30.35 -27.91
CA ALA A 248 -11.23 -31.38 -28.35
C ALA A 248 -11.77 -31.11 -29.76
N LEU A 249 -12.16 -29.87 -30.06
CA LEU A 249 -12.66 -29.48 -31.39
C LEU A 249 -11.59 -29.67 -32.48
N THR A 250 -10.34 -29.28 -32.22
CA THR A 250 -9.25 -29.46 -33.19
C THR A 250 -8.96 -30.94 -33.46
N ILE A 251 -8.96 -31.77 -32.42
CA ILE A 251 -8.79 -33.23 -32.53
C ILE A 251 -9.97 -33.85 -33.29
N CYS A 252 -11.21 -33.51 -32.93
CA CYS A 252 -12.41 -33.98 -33.62
C CYS A 252 -12.39 -33.60 -35.10
N CYS A 253 -12.09 -32.35 -35.44
CA CYS A 253 -11.95 -31.89 -36.83
C CYS A 253 -10.88 -32.68 -37.59
N PHE A 254 -9.73 -32.94 -36.97
CA PHE A 254 -8.65 -33.71 -37.59
C PHE A 254 -9.06 -35.16 -37.88
N PHE A 255 -9.72 -35.82 -36.94
CA PHE A 255 -10.24 -37.17 -37.13
C PHE A 255 -11.36 -37.21 -38.16
N PHE A 256 -12.27 -36.22 -38.16
CA PHE A 256 -13.36 -36.14 -39.14
C PHE A 256 -12.81 -35.93 -40.56
N ILE A 257 -11.81 -35.07 -40.73
CA ILE A 257 -11.13 -34.86 -42.03
C ILE A 257 -10.40 -36.14 -42.45
N ARG A 258 -9.66 -36.81 -41.54
CA ARG A 258 -8.98 -38.07 -41.87
C ARG A 258 -9.97 -39.19 -42.20
N TRP A 259 -11.08 -39.27 -41.48
CA TRP A 259 -12.13 -40.25 -41.74
C TRP A 259 -12.83 -39.96 -43.06
N ARG A 260 -13.21 -38.71 -43.34
CA ARG A 260 -13.74 -38.29 -44.64
C ARG A 260 -12.76 -38.56 -45.77
N ARG A 261 -11.46 -38.32 -45.58
CA ARG A 261 -10.42 -38.67 -46.57
C ARG A 261 -10.22 -40.18 -46.70
N ARG A 262 -10.46 -40.99 -45.66
CA ARG A 262 -10.48 -42.46 -45.78
C ARG A 262 -11.72 -42.93 -46.54
N VAL A 263 -12.90 -42.38 -46.25
CA VAL A 263 -14.16 -42.73 -46.93
C VAL A 263 -14.14 -42.30 -48.39
N ALA A 264 -13.66 -41.09 -48.71
CA ALA A 264 -13.47 -40.65 -50.09
C ALA A 264 -12.45 -41.51 -50.87
N ARG A 265 -11.41 -42.05 -50.19
CA ARG A 265 -10.50 -43.04 -50.79
C ARG A 265 -11.21 -44.37 -51.07
N LYS A 266 -12.10 -44.83 -50.20
CA LYS A 266 -12.93 -46.04 -50.44
C LYS A 266 -13.84 -45.85 -51.65
N HIS A 267 -14.50 -44.70 -51.81
CA HIS A 267 -15.34 -44.41 -52.98
C HIS A 267 -14.55 -44.23 -54.29
N ARG A 268 -13.27 -43.84 -54.23
CA ARG A 268 -12.39 -43.78 -55.42
C ARG A 268 -11.77 -45.12 -55.79
N GLN A 269 -11.75 -46.12 -54.90
CA GLN A 269 -11.24 -47.47 -55.20
C GLN A 269 -12.32 -48.43 -55.71
N SER A 270 -13.60 -48.15 -55.48
CA SER A 270 -14.71 -49.00 -55.96
C SER A 270 -15.11 -48.75 -57.42
N SER A 271 -14.62 -47.70 -58.09
CA SER A 271 -14.96 -47.42 -59.50
C SER A 271 -13.95 -47.97 -60.51
N HIS A 272 -12.73 -48.34 -60.10
CA HIS A 272 -11.72 -48.90 -61.00
C HIS A 272 -11.74 -50.45 -61.06
N LEU A 273 -12.22 -51.12 -60.02
CA LEU A 273 -12.22 -52.60 -59.97
C LEU A 273 -13.41 -53.23 -60.73
N HIS A 274 -14.45 -52.48 -61.05
CA HIS A 274 -15.54 -52.96 -61.92
C HIS A 274 -15.33 -52.67 -63.42
N ALA A 275 -14.32 -51.88 -63.79
CA ALA A 275 -14.02 -51.59 -65.21
C ALA A 275 -13.18 -52.68 -65.89
N ARG A 276 -12.57 -53.62 -65.14
CA ARG A 276 -11.65 -54.64 -65.66
C ARG A 276 -12.18 -56.08 -65.59
N TRP A 277 -13.45 -56.27 -65.21
CA TRP A 277 -14.07 -57.62 -65.22
C TRP A 277 -14.71 -58.00 -66.55
N ASN A 278 -14.67 -57.13 -67.57
CA ASN A 278 -15.15 -57.43 -68.92
C ASN A 278 -14.02 -57.73 -69.93
N ASP A 279 -12.78 -57.91 -69.46
CA ASP A 279 -11.65 -58.32 -70.29
C ASP A 279 -11.22 -59.75 -69.91
N THR A 280 -11.85 -60.74 -70.53
CA THR A 280 -11.56 -62.17 -70.36
C THR A 280 -10.37 -62.60 -71.20
N GLY A 281 -9.19 -62.08 -70.88
CA GLY A 281 -7.99 -62.50 -71.56
C GLY A 281 -6.74 -61.98 -70.87
N ILE A 282 -6.26 -62.71 -69.86
CA ILE A 282 -4.84 -63.06 -69.71
C ILE A 282 -4.63 -63.79 -68.37
N SER A 283 -4.10 -65.00 -68.50
CA SER A 283 -3.87 -66.02 -67.49
C SER A 283 -2.79 -65.64 -66.46
N THR A 284 -2.98 -66.14 -65.24
CA THR A 284 -1.96 -66.33 -64.18
C THR A 284 -0.84 -67.24 -64.69
N PRO A 285 0.42 -66.99 -64.31
CA PRO A 285 1.03 -67.70 -63.16
C PRO A 285 2.09 -66.82 -62.44
N GLY A 286 2.69 -67.14 -61.30
CA GLY A 286 2.68 -68.28 -60.41
C GLY A 286 3.59 -68.02 -59.19
N HIS A 287 3.59 -69.00 -58.29
CA HIS A 287 4.66 -69.41 -57.37
C HIS A 287 5.35 -68.40 -56.41
N THR A 288 5.00 -68.55 -55.13
CA THR A 288 5.85 -68.61 -53.93
C THR A 288 7.36 -68.32 -54.03
N ASN A 289 7.86 -67.38 -53.21
CA ASN A 289 8.66 -67.70 -52.01
C ASN A 289 9.10 -66.44 -51.26
N TRP A 290 9.16 -66.57 -49.93
CA TRP A 290 9.56 -65.59 -48.94
C TRP A 290 11.03 -65.80 -48.58
N ALA A 291 11.86 -64.77 -48.69
CA ALA A 291 13.09 -64.62 -47.88
C ALA A 291 13.67 -63.21 -48.03
N ASN A 292 13.68 -62.48 -46.91
CA ASN A 292 14.78 -61.68 -46.36
C ASN A 292 15.93 -61.24 -47.29
N TYR A 293 16.21 -59.93 -47.36
CA TYR A 293 17.36 -59.28 -46.71
C TYR A 293 17.66 -57.87 -47.28
N HIS A 294 18.16 -57.02 -46.39
CA HIS A 294 19.13 -55.92 -46.56
C HIS A 294 18.78 -54.58 -47.26
N GLU A 295 18.93 -53.52 -46.45
CA GLU A 295 19.72 -52.29 -46.67
C GLU A 295 19.87 -51.71 -48.08
N MET A 296 19.49 -50.43 -48.25
CA MET A 296 20.43 -49.40 -48.74
C MET A 296 19.91 -47.96 -48.53
N TYR A 297 20.85 -47.08 -48.19
CA TYR A 297 20.76 -45.66 -47.84
C TYR A 297 20.07 -44.74 -48.87
N SER A 298 19.54 -43.60 -48.39
CA SER A 298 19.66 -42.33 -49.13
C SER A 298 19.81 -41.13 -48.18
N LEU A 299 20.96 -40.49 -48.29
CA LEU A 299 21.37 -39.21 -47.69
C LEU A 299 20.54 -38.05 -48.26
N GLY A 300 20.02 -37.18 -47.40
CA GLY A 300 19.51 -35.89 -47.87
C GLY A 300 18.65 -35.11 -46.87
N MET A 301 19.03 -34.97 -45.59
CA MET A 301 18.27 -34.13 -44.64
C MET A 301 19.13 -33.46 -43.55
N TYR A 302 20.43 -33.23 -43.78
CA TYR A 302 21.32 -32.57 -42.80
C TYR A 302 21.71 -31.12 -43.12
N GLN A 303 21.03 -30.46 -44.08
CA GLN A 303 21.37 -29.08 -44.48
C GLN A 303 20.26 -28.03 -44.26
N GLN A 304 19.12 -28.38 -43.64
CA GLN A 304 18.03 -27.41 -43.39
C GLN A 304 17.83 -26.99 -41.93
N ALA A 305 18.49 -27.65 -40.97
CA ALA A 305 18.29 -27.34 -39.54
C ALA A 305 19.13 -26.14 -39.03
N TYR A 306 20.22 -25.76 -39.71
CA TYR A 306 21.13 -24.71 -39.22
C TYR A 306 20.83 -23.29 -39.72
N VAL A 307 19.94 -23.12 -40.71
CA VAL A 307 19.59 -21.80 -41.26
C VAL A 307 18.34 -21.20 -40.59
N GLN A 308 17.45 -22.03 -40.03
CA GLN A 308 16.21 -21.56 -39.41
C GLN A 308 16.40 -21.03 -37.97
N GLN A 309 17.49 -21.42 -37.30
CA GLN A 309 17.76 -21.01 -35.91
C GLN A 309 18.43 -19.63 -35.81
N GLN A 310 19.11 -19.14 -36.87
CA GLN A 310 19.69 -17.79 -36.88
C GLN A 310 18.70 -16.68 -37.26
N GLN A 311 17.59 -16.98 -37.95
CA GLN A 311 16.57 -15.96 -38.28
C GLN A 311 15.61 -15.63 -37.11
N GLN A 312 15.48 -16.49 -36.10
CA GLN A 312 14.64 -16.19 -34.93
C GLN A 312 15.30 -15.29 -33.87
N GLN A 313 16.64 -15.17 -33.85
CA GLN A 313 17.32 -14.28 -32.91
C GLN A 313 17.42 -12.81 -33.37
N GLN A 314 17.21 -12.50 -34.64
CA GLN A 314 17.19 -11.09 -35.12
C GLN A 314 15.83 -10.40 -35.02
N GLN A 315 14.71 -11.11 -34.81
CA GLN A 315 13.39 -10.47 -34.66
C GLN A 315 13.06 -10.04 -33.22
N GLN A 316 13.81 -10.48 -32.20
CA GLN A 316 13.54 -10.07 -30.80
C GLN A 316 14.22 -8.76 -30.37
N GLN A 317 15.07 -8.15 -31.20
CA GLN A 317 15.69 -6.84 -30.88
C GLN A 317 15.00 -5.61 -31.52
N GLN A 318 13.94 -5.77 -32.32
CA GLN A 318 13.23 -4.64 -32.94
C GLN A 318 11.84 -4.30 -32.35
N GLN A 319 11.39 -4.97 -31.29
CA GLN A 319 10.06 -4.71 -30.68
C GLN A 319 10.07 -3.82 -29.42
N GLN A 320 11.16 -3.12 -29.12
CA GLN A 320 11.22 -2.22 -27.96
C GLN A 320 11.18 -0.72 -28.30
N GLN A 321 10.62 -0.34 -29.45
CA GLN A 321 10.27 1.04 -29.76
C GLN A 321 8.99 1.11 -30.60
N GLN A 322 7.83 1.01 -29.95
CA GLN A 322 6.58 1.52 -30.52
C GLN A 322 5.82 2.27 -29.44
N GLY A 323 5.77 3.59 -29.62
CA GLY A 323 5.01 4.51 -28.79
C GLY A 323 3.51 4.27 -28.91
N VAL A 324 2.78 4.69 -27.88
CA VAL A 324 1.32 4.65 -27.81
C VAL A 324 0.74 5.73 -28.73
N SER A 325 0.09 5.34 -29.82
CA SER A 325 -0.71 6.25 -30.67
C SER A 325 -2.19 6.11 -30.29
N PHE A 326 -2.88 7.24 -30.14
CA PHE A 326 -4.34 7.28 -29.98
C PHE A 326 -4.98 7.86 -31.24
N ALA A 327 -6.05 7.22 -31.72
CA ALA A 327 -6.85 7.69 -32.85
C ALA A 327 -8.11 8.41 -32.34
N ASN A 328 -8.30 9.67 -32.75
CA ASN A 328 -9.59 10.35 -32.60
C ASN A 328 -10.53 9.98 -33.76
N LYS A 329 -11.83 10.20 -33.58
CA LYS A 329 -12.92 9.77 -34.48
C LYS A 329 -12.84 10.32 -35.93
N ASP A 330 -11.89 11.20 -36.22
CA ASP A 330 -11.72 11.84 -37.54
C ASP A 330 -10.50 11.32 -38.32
N GLY A 331 -9.85 10.24 -37.86
CA GLY A 331 -8.90 9.45 -38.67
C GLY A 331 -7.52 10.07 -38.92
N ARG A 332 -7.08 11.09 -38.16
CA ARG A 332 -5.71 11.62 -38.20
C ARG A 332 -4.84 11.09 -37.07
N TYR A 333 -3.62 10.65 -37.41
CA TYR A 333 -2.61 10.17 -36.46
C TYR A 333 -1.62 11.28 -36.11
N HIS A 334 -1.19 11.35 -34.85
CA HIS A 334 -0.08 12.18 -34.38
C HIS A 334 0.87 11.35 -33.52
N ASP A 335 2.17 11.41 -33.84
CA ASP A 335 3.23 10.77 -33.07
C ASP A 335 3.91 11.80 -32.15
N VAL A 336 4.08 11.46 -30.87
CA VAL A 336 4.88 12.23 -29.90
C VAL A 336 5.96 11.31 -29.34
N GLY A 337 7.20 11.51 -29.79
CA GLY A 337 8.39 10.83 -29.29
C GLY A 337 9.17 11.71 -28.33
N SER A 338 9.43 11.24 -27.10
CA SER A 338 10.40 11.86 -26.18
C SER A 338 11.81 11.40 -26.54
N SER A 339 12.64 12.30 -27.06
CA SER A 339 14.07 12.07 -27.26
C SER A 339 14.82 12.27 -25.94
N LYS A 340 15.62 11.26 -25.55
CA LYS A 340 16.57 11.33 -24.44
C LYS A 340 17.94 11.57 -25.05
N ASP A 341 18.31 12.84 -25.24
CA ASP A 341 19.63 13.19 -25.74
C ASP A 341 20.63 13.25 -24.59
N ARG A 342 21.72 12.50 -24.74
CA ARG A 342 22.89 12.51 -23.87
C ARG A 342 23.96 13.25 -24.64
N THR A 343 24.16 14.52 -24.33
CA THR A 343 25.24 15.32 -24.92
C THR A 343 26.18 15.80 -23.82
N GLU A 344 27.41 15.34 -23.96
CA GLU A 344 28.64 15.84 -23.36
C GLU A 344 28.81 17.33 -23.71
N VAL A 345 29.09 18.18 -22.70
CA VAL A 345 29.41 19.60 -22.93
C VAL A 345 30.74 19.91 -22.29
N THR A 346 31.72 20.14 -23.17
CA THR A 346 32.98 20.81 -22.90
C THR A 346 32.76 22.32 -22.79
N GLU A 347 33.47 22.89 -21.81
CA GLU A 347 33.73 24.26 -21.41
C GLU A 347 33.84 25.35 -22.52
N SER A 348 33.16 26.50 -22.33
CA SER A 348 33.79 27.84 -22.32
C SER A 348 32.81 29.02 -22.12
N ALA A 349 33.09 29.77 -21.06
CA ALA A 349 33.22 31.24 -20.90
C ALA A 349 32.14 32.28 -21.30
N ALA A 350 32.02 33.25 -20.36
CA ALA A 350 31.47 34.64 -20.42
C ALA A 350 29.95 34.79 -20.16
N ALA A 351 29.42 35.69 -19.31
CA ALA A 351 29.94 36.82 -18.51
C ALA A 351 28.93 37.19 -17.37
N MET A 352 29.40 37.75 -16.25
CA MET A 352 28.61 38.57 -15.29
C MET A 352 28.52 40.04 -15.78
N PRO A 353 27.86 41.06 -15.15
CA PRO A 353 27.09 41.17 -13.87
C PRO A 353 25.77 42.04 -14.07
N PRO A 354 25.14 42.76 -13.09
CA PRO A 354 25.34 42.85 -11.64
C PRO A 354 24.08 42.75 -10.72
N GLN A 355 24.42 42.76 -9.44
CA GLN A 355 23.69 42.76 -8.16
C GLN A 355 22.73 43.94 -7.89
N ASN A 356 21.75 43.64 -7.01
CA ASN A 356 21.00 44.48 -6.04
C ASN A 356 20.11 45.65 -6.53
N PRO A 357 18.93 45.80 -5.91
CA PRO A 357 18.81 46.89 -4.92
C PRO A 357 18.04 46.56 -3.61
N SER A 358 18.41 47.36 -2.61
CA SER A 358 17.94 47.52 -1.22
C SER A 358 16.42 47.79 -1.06
N PRO A 359 15.85 47.64 0.16
CA PRO A 359 14.41 47.65 0.41
C PRO A 359 13.92 49.08 0.69
N ASP A 360 13.01 49.61 -0.14
CA ASP A 360 12.31 50.86 0.17
C ASP A 360 11.09 51.10 -0.75
N LYS A 361 10.18 50.13 -0.92
CA LYS A 361 8.88 50.37 -1.59
C LYS A 361 7.75 49.46 -1.09
N GLU A 362 7.48 49.47 0.21
CA GLU A 362 6.24 48.88 0.75
C GLU A 362 5.66 49.67 1.93
N LYS A 363 5.61 51.00 1.80
CA LYS A 363 4.87 51.88 2.73
C LYS A 363 3.89 52.85 2.06
N GLN A 364 3.61 52.67 0.78
CA GLN A 364 2.67 53.53 0.04
C GLN A 364 1.41 52.82 -0.47
N LYS A 365 1.26 51.50 -0.24
CA LYS A 365 0.07 50.75 -0.68
C LYS A 365 -0.97 50.47 0.42
N ALA A 366 -0.72 50.93 1.65
CA ALA A 366 -1.62 50.75 2.79
C ALA A 366 -2.41 52.02 3.19
N ARG A 367 -2.35 53.09 2.39
CA ARG A 367 -3.08 54.35 2.66
C ARG A 367 -4.25 54.63 1.72
N GLU A 368 -4.60 53.68 0.86
CA GLU A 368 -5.68 53.82 -0.13
C GLU A 368 -6.93 52.99 0.19
N TYR A 369 -7.01 52.37 1.38
CA TYR A 369 -8.14 51.50 1.78
C TYR A 369 -8.94 51.95 3.01
N PHE A 370 -8.71 53.16 3.53
CA PHE A 370 -9.59 53.77 4.54
C PHE A 370 -10.22 55.03 3.98
N GLY A 371 -11.42 54.87 3.41
CA GLY A 371 -12.27 55.97 2.97
C GLY A 371 -12.86 56.72 4.17
N GLU A 372 -12.72 58.05 4.10
CA GLU A 372 -13.47 59.02 4.90
C GLU A 372 -14.94 59.02 4.45
N ASP A 373 -15.85 58.68 5.35
CA ASP A 373 -17.27 59.03 5.26
C ASP A 373 -17.59 60.02 6.39
N ALA A 374 -17.71 61.29 6.03
CA ALA A 374 -18.25 62.34 6.87
C ALA A 374 -19.10 63.29 6.01
N LYS A 375 -20.43 63.10 6.06
CA LYS A 375 -21.40 64.21 5.96
C LYS A 375 -22.79 63.75 6.41
N GLN A 376 -23.20 64.24 7.58
CA GLN A 376 -24.58 64.23 8.04
C GLN A 376 -24.97 65.68 8.33
N LYS A 377 -25.98 66.20 7.61
CA LYS A 377 -26.75 67.40 8.00
C LYS A 377 -28.10 67.42 7.29
N GLN A 378 -29.12 66.87 7.95
CA GLN A 378 -30.48 67.37 8.17
C GLN A 378 -31.40 66.25 8.61
#